data_AF-A0A950ZRU5-F1
#
_entry.id   AF-A0A950ZRU5-F1
#
_cell.length_a   1.000
_cell.length_b   1.000
_cell.length_c   1.000
_cell.angle_alpha   90.00
_cell.angle_beta   90.00
_cell.angle_gamma   90.00
#
_symmetry.space_group_name_H-M   'P 1'
#
loop_
_entity.id
_entity.type
_entity.pdbx_description
1 polymer ?
#
loop_
_entity_poly.entity_id
_entity_poly.type
_entity_poly.pdbx_seq_one_letter_code
_entity_poly.pdbx_strand_id
1 'polypeptide(L)'
;MIEVVPFGGFKPQLLQFLSELSANNTRDWFQAHYTDYQAVLVQPAKEFVLAMGDVLPELGEDIRAEPKVYGSILPITRDTRFSKDKTPYKTHLDLWFWQPIDDAPSRECPGYYLRVM
;
A
#
# COMPACT_ATOMS: atom_id res chain seq x y z
N MET A 1 -14.26 -18.72 -9.58
CA MET A 1 -13.06 -18.25 -10.30
C MET A 1 -12.95 -16.77 -10.00
N ILE A 2 -11.88 -16.35 -9.32
CA ILE A 2 -11.64 -14.93 -9.06
C ILE A 2 -10.98 -14.39 -10.33
N GLU A 3 -11.61 -13.41 -10.97
CA GLU A 3 -11.03 -12.73 -12.13
C GLU A 3 -9.78 -11.98 -11.64
N VAL A 4 -8.59 -12.48 -12.00
CA VAL A 4 -7.34 -11.78 -11.72
C VAL A 4 -7.19 -10.74 -12.82
N VAL A 5 -7.61 -9.51 -12.53
CA VAL A 5 -7.35 -8.37 -13.40
C VAL A 5 -5.83 -8.14 -13.38
N PRO A 6 -5.14 -8.21 -14.52
CA PRO A 6 -3.69 -8.02 -14.55
C PRO A 6 -3.34 -6.58 -14.14
N PHE A 7 -2.24 -6.43 -13.40
CA PHE A 7 -1.77 -5.11 -12.98
C PHE A 7 -1.44 -4.23 -14.21
N GLY A 8 -2.30 -3.25 -14.46
CA GLY A 8 -2.18 -2.33 -15.60
C GLY A 8 -1.28 -1.11 -15.35
N GLY A 9 -0.49 -1.12 -14.27
CA GLY A 9 0.29 0.03 -13.82
C GLY A 9 -0.48 0.99 -12.91
N PHE A 10 0.24 1.67 -12.03
CA PHE A 10 -0.32 2.81 -11.29
C PHE A 10 -0.60 3.95 -12.27
N LYS A 11 -1.87 4.38 -12.33
CA LYS A 11 -2.29 5.45 -13.24
C LYS A 11 -1.94 6.82 -12.68
N PRO A 12 -1.80 7.87 -13.52
CA PRO A 12 -1.48 9.23 -13.06
C PRO A 12 -2.43 9.77 -11.97
N GLN A 13 -3.68 9.29 -11.94
CA GLN A 13 -4.69 9.63 -10.94
C GLN A 13 -4.26 9.27 -9.51
N LEU A 14 -3.39 8.26 -9.33
CA LEU A 14 -2.81 7.97 -8.02
C LEU A 14 -1.98 9.16 -7.52
N LEU A 15 -1.06 9.65 -8.35
CA LEU A 15 -0.19 10.76 -7.99
C LEU A 15 -0.98 12.06 -7.80
N GLN A 16 -2.01 12.26 -8.63
CA GLN A 16 -2.95 13.36 -8.45
C GLN A 16 -3.66 13.28 -7.09
N PHE A 17 -4.23 12.13 -6.72
CA PHE A 17 -4.88 11.94 -5.43
C PHE A 17 -3.93 12.19 -4.26
N LEU A 18 -2.68 11.69 -4.34
CA LEU A 18 -1.68 11.91 -3.29
C LEU A 18 -1.29 13.39 -3.16
N SER A 19 -1.23 14.13 -4.28
CA SER A 19 -1.00 15.57 -4.30
C SER A 19 -2.17 16.34 -3.67
N GLU A 20 -3.42 15.99 -4.03
CA GLU A 20 -4.62 16.61 -3.47
C GLU A 20 -4.76 16.31 -1.96
N LEU A 21 -4.45 15.08 -1.55
CA LEU A 21 -4.39 14.68 -0.15
C LEU A 21 -3.31 15.48 0.60
N SER A 22 -2.16 15.75 -0.03
CA SER A 22 -1.12 16.57 0.57
C SER A 22 -1.59 18.00 0.81
N ALA A 23 -2.37 18.57 -0.12
CA ALA A 23 -2.93 19.92 0.03
C ALA A 23 -4.09 19.96 1.06
N ASN A 24 -4.83 18.86 1.22
CA ASN A 24 -6.05 18.79 2.02
C ASN A 24 -5.99 17.68 3.09
N ASN A 25 -4.88 17.54 3.81
CA ASN A 25 -4.65 16.40 4.72
C ASN A 25 -5.48 16.51 6.03
N THR A 26 -6.79 16.32 5.90
CA THR A 26 -7.78 16.34 6.98
C THR A 26 -8.68 15.12 6.89
N ARG A 27 -9.28 14.71 8.02
CA ARG A 27 -10.18 13.55 8.07
C ARG A 27 -11.44 13.75 7.22
N ASP A 28 -11.99 14.96 7.25
CA ASP A 28 -13.22 15.29 6.52
C ASP A 28 -13.01 15.22 5.01
N TRP A 29 -11.89 15.77 4.51
CA TRP A 29 -11.54 15.67 3.10
C TRP A 29 -11.32 14.22 2.69
N PHE A 30 -10.54 13.45 3.47
CA PHE A 30 -10.32 12.04 3.17
C PHE A 30 -11.61 11.22 3.17
N GLN A 31 -12.54 11.50 4.09
CA GLN A 31 -13.84 10.83 4.14
C GLN A 31 -14.70 11.15 2.91
N ALA A 32 -14.67 12.38 2.41
CA ALA A 32 -15.34 12.78 1.18
C ALA A 32 -14.75 12.11 -0.07
N HIS A 33 -13.44 11.84 -0.06
CA HIS A 33 -12.69 11.21 -1.16
C HIS A 33 -12.36 9.73 -0.94
N TYR A 34 -13.05 9.06 -0.02
CA TYR A 34 -12.75 7.68 0.35
C TYR A 34 -12.94 6.71 -0.83
N THR A 35 -13.95 6.95 -1.67
CA THR A 35 -14.20 6.15 -2.88
C THR A 35 -13.06 6.30 -3.88
N ASP A 36 -12.55 7.52 -4.06
CA ASP A 36 -11.41 7.79 -4.94
C ASP A 36 -10.18 7.07 -4.42
N TYR A 37 -9.88 7.17 -3.12
CA TYR A 37 -8.81 6.43 -2.46
C TYR A 37 -8.88 4.92 -2.72
N GLN A 38 -10.07 4.31 -2.62
CA GLN A 38 -10.24 2.89 -2.91
C GLN A 38 -9.94 2.56 -4.37
N ALA A 39 -10.45 3.38 -5.29
CA ALA A 39 -10.35 3.15 -6.73
C ALA A 39 -8.94 3.40 -7.29
N VAL A 40 -8.27 4.47 -6.85
CA VAL A 40 -6.99 4.91 -7.45
C VAL A 40 -5.75 4.41 -6.72
N LEU A 41 -5.89 4.02 -5.45
CA LEU A 41 -4.78 3.56 -4.61
C LEU A 41 -4.96 2.11 -4.17
N VAL A 42 -6.06 1.78 -3.47
CA VAL A 42 -6.19 0.44 -2.86
C VAL A 42 -6.33 -0.64 -3.93
N GLN A 43 -7.21 -0.46 -4.91
CA GLN A 43 -7.45 -1.47 -5.93
C GLN A 43 -6.21 -1.71 -6.82
N PRO A 44 -5.53 -0.68 -7.37
CA PRO A 44 -4.27 -0.87 -8.10
C PRO A 44 -3.15 -1.46 -7.24
N ALA A 45 -3.10 -1.12 -5.94
CA ALA A 45 -2.12 -1.73 -5.02
C ALA A 45 -2.38 -3.23 -4.80
N LYS A 46 -3.65 -3.67 -4.74
CA LYS A 46 -3.99 -5.09 -4.68
C LYS A 46 -3.57 -5.84 -5.94
N GLU A 47 -3.83 -5.25 -7.10
CA GLU A 47 -3.41 -5.80 -8.40
C GLU A 47 -1.90 -5.90 -8.48
N PHE A 48 -1.18 -4.85 -8.05
CA PHE A 48 0.29 -4.87 -7.97
C PHE A 48 0.80 -5.96 -7.04
N VAL A 49 0.23 -6.09 -5.84
CA VAL A 49 0.63 -7.12 -4.87
C VAL A 49 0.40 -8.52 -5.42
N LEU A 50 -0.71 -8.76 -6.12
CA LEU A 50 -0.97 -10.04 -6.80
C LEU A 50 0.09 -10.32 -7.88
N ALA A 51 0.34 -9.35 -8.76
CA ALA A 51 1.33 -9.49 -9.83
C ALA A 51 2.75 -9.72 -9.28
N MET A 52 3.12 -9.02 -8.20
CA MET A 52 4.40 -9.25 -7.53
C MET A 52 4.44 -10.60 -6.81
N GLY A 53 3.30 -11.10 -6.29
CA GLY A 53 3.22 -12.43 -5.68
C GLY A 53 3.58 -13.55 -6.65
N ASP A 54 3.34 -13.36 -7.95
CA ASP A 54 3.73 -14.32 -8.99
C ASP A 54 5.22 -14.22 -9.36
N VAL A 55 5.84 -13.05 -9.20
CA VAL A 55 7.24 -12.76 -9.63
C VAL A 55 8.26 -12.93 -8.50
N LEU A 56 7.92 -12.50 -7.28
CA LEU A 56 8.84 -12.49 -6.14
C LEU A 56 9.42 -13.88 -5.78
N PRO A 57 8.70 -15.00 -5.94
CA PRO A 57 9.29 -16.33 -5.74
C PRO A 57 10.51 -16.63 -6.63
N GLU A 58 10.63 -15.97 -7.79
CA GLU A 58 11.79 -16.13 -8.68
C GLU A 58 13.06 -15.47 -8.11
N LEU A 59 12.92 -14.47 -7.23
CA LEU A 59 14.04 -13.76 -6.60
C LEU A 59 14.60 -14.49 -5.38
N GLY A 60 13.95 -15.59 -4.97
CA GLY A 60 14.32 -16.41 -3.83
C GLY A 60 13.35 -16.27 -2.65
N GLU A 61 13.34 -17.32 -1.82
CA GLU A 61 12.58 -17.46 -0.57
C GLU A 61 11.05 -17.37 -0.69
N ASP A 62 10.35 -17.87 0.32
CA ASP A 62 8.88 -17.91 0.41
C ASP A 62 8.33 -16.51 0.69
N ILE A 63 8.43 -15.59 -0.27
CA ILE A 63 8.00 -14.21 -0.09
C ILE A 63 6.47 -14.12 -0.06
N ARG A 64 5.97 -13.61 1.06
CA ARG A 64 4.55 -13.41 1.29
C ARG A 64 4.06 -12.10 0.67
N ALA A 65 3.05 -12.23 -0.17
CA ALA A 65 2.34 -11.13 -0.83
C ALA A 65 0.84 -11.20 -0.50
N GLU A 66 0.35 -10.31 0.37
CA GLU A 66 -1.04 -10.30 0.80
C GLU A 66 -1.79 -9.07 0.25
N PRO A 67 -2.71 -9.21 -0.73
CA PRO A 67 -3.38 -8.10 -1.41
C PRO A 67 -4.50 -7.49 -0.57
N LYS A 68 -4.15 -6.99 0.62
CA LYS A 68 -5.05 -6.32 1.56
C LYS A 68 -4.31 -5.27 2.35
N VAL A 69 -5.05 -4.26 2.80
CA VAL A 69 -4.56 -3.29 3.79
C VAL A 69 -4.26 -4.03 5.09
N TYR A 70 -3.14 -3.68 5.74
CA TYR A 70 -2.54 -4.41 6.87
C TYR A 70 -1.96 -5.79 6.51
N GLY A 71 -1.98 -6.18 5.23
CA GLY A 71 -1.12 -7.21 4.67
C GLY A 71 0.09 -6.56 4.01
N SER A 72 0.27 -6.79 2.72
CA SER A 72 1.33 -6.14 1.94
C SER A 72 1.04 -4.68 1.62
N ILE A 73 -0.20 -4.21 1.76
CA ILE A 73 -0.55 -2.79 1.60
C ILE A 73 -0.53 -2.15 2.98
N LEU A 74 0.36 -1.19 3.20
CA LEU A 74 0.44 -0.52 4.50
C LEU A 74 -0.71 0.48 4.64
N PRO A 75 -1.19 0.72 5.87
CA PRO A 75 -2.25 1.70 6.08
C PRO A 75 -1.78 3.10 5.67
N ILE A 76 -2.68 3.83 5.00
CA ILE A 76 -2.48 5.24 4.64
C ILE A 76 -2.49 6.17 5.85
N THR A 77 -3.03 5.73 6.99
CA THR A 77 -2.97 6.51 8.23
C THR A 77 -1.52 6.71 8.68
N ARG A 78 -1.23 7.91 9.17
CA ARG A 78 0.08 8.26 9.72
C ARG A 78 0.09 8.01 11.22
N ASP A 79 1.13 7.34 11.71
CA ASP A 79 1.41 7.32 13.14
C ASP A 79 2.03 8.65 13.54
N THR A 80 1.28 9.44 14.32
CA THR A 80 1.66 10.79 14.71
C THR A 80 2.13 10.89 16.17
N ARG A 81 2.21 9.79 16.91
CA ARG A 81 2.53 9.80 18.36
C ARG A 81 3.84 10.53 18.66
N PHE A 82 4.87 10.25 17.86
CA PHE A 82 6.21 10.83 18.01
C PHE A 82 6.60 11.83 16.92
N SER A 83 5.71 12.06 15.94
CA SER A 83 5.97 12.96 14.82
C SER A 83 5.71 14.42 15.20
N LYS A 84 6.54 15.36 14.71
CA LYS A 84 6.24 16.81 14.75
C LYS A 84 5.11 17.17 13.79
N ASP A 85 5.07 16.49 12.64
CA ASP A 85 3.96 16.55 11.69
C ASP A 85 2.79 15.71 12.21
N LYS A 86 1.65 16.38 12.45
CA LYS A 86 0.42 15.78 12.98
C LYS A 86 -0.65 15.52 11.92
N THR A 87 -0.30 15.59 10.63
CA THR A 87 -1.22 15.23 9.57
C THR A 87 -1.74 13.79 9.73
N PRO A 88 -3.06 13.53 9.55
CA PRO A 88 -3.66 12.22 9.80
C PRO A 88 -3.25 11.14 8.78
N TYR A 89 -2.85 11.52 7.56
CA TYR A 89 -2.58 10.58 6.48
C TYR A 89 -1.18 10.75 5.88
N LYS A 90 -0.66 9.66 5.34
CA LYS A 90 0.52 9.62 4.48
C LYS A 90 0.15 10.09 3.08
N THR A 91 1.09 10.74 2.41
CA THR A 91 0.95 11.26 1.03
C THR A 91 1.74 10.39 0.04
N HIS A 92 1.85 9.09 0.35
CA HIS A 92 2.52 8.08 -0.44
C HIS A 92 1.87 6.71 -0.17
N LEU A 93 1.99 5.79 -1.11
CA LEU A 93 1.66 4.39 -0.93
C LEU A 93 2.92 3.64 -0.50
N ASP A 94 2.81 2.89 0.60
CA ASP A 94 3.86 1.98 1.03
C ASP A 94 3.39 0.54 0.89
N LEU A 95 4.30 -0.32 0.44
CA LEU A 95 4.10 -1.75 0.23
C LEU A 95 5.20 -2.53 0.94
N TRP A 96 4.84 -3.70 1.45
CA TRP A 96 5.74 -4.59 2.19
C TRP A 96 5.52 -6.05 1.78
N PHE A 97 6.59 -6.70 1.36
CA PHE A 97 6.63 -8.12 1.04
C PHE A 97 7.69 -8.75 1.91
N TRP A 98 7.42 -9.88 2.55
CA TRP A 98 8.33 -10.42 3.57
C TRP A 98 8.48 -11.91 3.45
N GLN A 99 9.65 -12.42 3.80
CA GLN A 99 9.86 -13.83 4.04
C GLN A 99 9.37 -14.14 5.47
N PRO A 100 8.36 -14.99 5.67
CA PRO A 100 7.89 -15.33 7.00
C PRO A 100 8.96 -16.10 7.78
N ILE A 101 9.14 -15.76 9.05
CA ILE A 101 9.97 -16.47 10.01
C ILE A 101 9.08 -16.91 11.16
N ASP A 102 8.79 -18.22 11.25
CA ASP A 102 7.94 -18.82 12.29
C ASP A 102 6.68 -17.96 12.59
N ASP A 103 6.47 -17.62 13.87
CA ASP A 103 5.38 -16.77 14.35
C ASP A 103 5.77 -15.28 14.46
N ALA A 104 6.90 -14.88 13.87
CA ALA A 104 7.37 -13.50 13.97
C ALA A 104 6.39 -12.54 13.26
N PRO A 105 6.13 -11.35 13.84
CA PRO A 105 5.37 -10.33 13.16
C PRO A 105 5.99 -9.98 11.80
N SER A 106 5.16 -9.68 10.81
CA SER A 106 5.64 -9.39 9.44
C SER A 106 6.66 -8.25 9.36
N ARG A 107 6.67 -7.33 10.33
CA ARG A 107 7.60 -6.19 10.39
C ARG A 107 8.98 -6.51 10.95
N GLU A 108 9.13 -7.69 11.53
CA GLU A 108 10.40 -8.20 12.06
C GLU A 108 11.06 -9.18 11.08
N CYS A 109 10.30 -9.61 10.07
CA CYS A 109 10.78 -10.44 8.98
C CYS A 109 11.66 -9.64 8.00
N PRO A 110 12.65 -10.27 7.35
CA PRO A 110 13.32 -9.67 6.20
C PRO A 110 12.37 -9.58 5.01
N GLY A 111 12.61 -8.63 4.11
CA GLY A 111 11.69 -8.39 3.01
C GLY A 111 12.00 -7.18 2.15
N TYR A 112 11.11 -6.96 1.19
CA TYR A 112 11.16 -5.87 0.22
C TYR A 112 10.14 -4.80 0.58
N TYR A 113 10.60 -3.56 0.58
CA TYR A 113 9.78 -2.39 0.80
C TYR A 113 9.74 -1.54 -0.47
N LEU A 114 8.55 -1.13 -0.88
CA LEU A 114 8.35 -0.24 -2.01
C LEU A 114 7.51 0.96 -1.57
N ARG A 115 7.92 2.15 -2.02
CA ARG A 115 7.15 3.39 -1.87
C ARG A 115 6.84 3.98 -3.24
N VAL A 116 5.59 4.39 -3.42
CA VAL A 116 5.13 5.17 -4.58
C VAL A 116 4.77 6.58 -4.10
N MET A 117 5.38 7.59 -4.74
CA MET A 117 5.24 9.01 -4.42
C MET A 117 5.24 9.87 -5.67
#